data_AF-A0A9N9JVU9-F1
#
_entry.id   AF-A0A9N9JVU9-F1
#
_cell.length_a   1.000
_cell.length_b   1.000
_cell.length_c   1.000
_cell.angle_alpha   90.00
_cell.angle_beta   90.00
_cell.angle_gamma   90.00
#
_symmetry.space_group_name_H-M   'P 1'
#
loop_
_entity.id
_entity.type
_entity.pdbx_description
1 polymer ?
#
loop_
_entity_poly.entity_id
_entity_poly.type
_entity_poly.pdbx_seq_one_letter_code
_entity_poly.pdbx_strand_id
1 'polypeptide(L)' 'YYRAGMPYLPPEAIEEIIQSRETIKNACKKMVDKYGTSTRRIYEIWKRHAQGLPQ' A
#
# COMPACT_ATOMS: atom_id res chain seq x y z
N TYR A 1 18.41 11.10 3.87
CA TYR A 1 18.90 9.76 3.47
C TYR A 1 17.76 8.96 2.84
N TYR A 2 17.69 8.93 1.50
CA TYR A 2 16.71 8.11 0.77
C TYR A 2 17.26 6.68 0.64
N ARG A 3 16.53 5.68 1.13
CA ARG A 3 16.92 4.27 1.05
C ARG A 3 16.57 3.77 -0.36
N ALA A 4 17.55 3.80 -1.26
CA ALA A 4 17.47 3.26 -2.60
C ALA A 4 17.05 1.77 -2.55
N GLY A 5 15.86 1.47 -3.06
CA GLY A 5 15.34 0.09 -3.13
C GLY A 5 13.85 -0.06 -2.81
N MET A 6 13.19 0.96 -2.25
CA MET A 6 11.72 0.95 -2.17
C MET A 6 11.13 1.75 -3.32
N PRO A 7 10.26 1.19 -4.16
CA PRO A 7 9.48 1.99 -5.10
C PRO A 7 8.69 3.01 -4.27
N TYR A 8 8.93 4.29 -4.54
CA TYR A 8 8.19 5.38 -3.94
C TYR A 8 6.73 5.22 -4.37
N LEU A 9 5.84 5.02 -3.39
CA LEU A 9 4.41 5.02 -3.64
C LEU A 9 3.94 6.48 -3.54
N PRO A 10 3.34 7.04 -4.61
CA PRO A 10 2.72 8.35 -4.51
C PRO A 10 1.54 8.30 -3.53
N PRO A 11 1.17 9.42 -2.90
CA PRO A 11 0.08 9.48 -1.93
C PRO A 11 -1.26 8.97 -2.51
N GLU A 12 -1.50 9.20 -3.80
CA GLU A 12 -2.66 8.68 -4.53
C GLU A 12 -2.70 7.14 -4.57
N ALA A 13 -1.55 6.49 -4.79
CA ALA A 13 -1.44 5.04 -4.79
C ALA A 13 -1.67 4.45 -3.39
N ILE A 14 -1.25 5.17 -2.37
CA ILE A 14 -1.50 4.81 -0.97
C ILE A 14 -2.99 4.82 -0.64
N GLU A 15 -3.72 5.86 -1.06
CA GLU A 15 -5.16 5.94 -0.87
C GLU A 15 -5.89 4.83 -1.62
N GLU A 16 -5.47 4.57 -2.87
CA GLU A 16 -6.04 3.47 -3.66
C GLU A 16 -5.78 2.11 -3.00
N ILE A 17 -4.58 1.89 -2.45
CA ILE A 17 -4.26 0.68 -1.68
C ILE A 17 -5.21 0.59 -0.48
N ILE A 18 -5.38 1.66 0.31
CA ILE A 18 -6.27 1.66 1.48
C ILE A 18 -7.71 1.29 1.10
N GLN A 19 -8.26 1.96 0.08
CA GLN A 19 -9.64 1.74 -0.39
C GLN A 19 -9.85 0.35 -0.99
N SER A 20 -8.82 -0.21 -1.63
CA SER A 20 -8.90 -1.53 -2.27
C SER A 20 -9.19 -2.67 -1.28
N ARG A 21 -8.85 -2.50 0.00
CA ARG A 21 -8.94 -3.57 1.03
C ARG A 21 -10.34 -4.14 1.17
N GLU A 22 -11.36 -3.28 1.16
CA GLU A 22 -12.76 -3.67 1.39
C GLU A 22 -13.56 -3.80 0.09
N THR A 23 -13.07 -3.19 -1.00
CA THR A 23 -13.79 -3.12 -2.28
C THR A 23 -13.39 -4.22 -3.26
N ILE A 24 -12.16 -4.71 -3.20
CA ILE A 24 -11.60 -5.62 -4.22
C ILE A 24 -11.27 -6.99 -3.62
N LYS A 25 -11.88 -8.05 -4.16
CA LYS A 25 -11.44 -9.43 -3.88
C LYS A 25 -9.99 -9.63 -4.35
N ASN A 26 -9.13 -10.17 -3.49
CA ASN A 26 -7.68 -10.31 -3.72
C ASN A 26 -6.94 -8.98 -3.93
N ALA A 27 -7.38 -7.90 -3.28
CA ALA A 27 -6.78 -6.57 -3.33
C ALA A 27 -5.25 -6.58 -3.20
N CYS A 28 -4.71 -7.33 -2.22
CA CYS A 28 -3.27 -7.37 -1.96
C CYS A 28 -2.47 -7.79 -3.20
N LYS A 29 -2.88 -8.86 -3.88
CA LYS A 29 -2.20 -9.34 -5.10
C LYS A 29 -2.28 -8.30 -6.22
N LYS A 30 -3.47 -7.73 -6.46
CA LYS A 30 -3.67 -6.69 -7.48
C LYS A 30 -2.83 -5.45 -7.22
N MET A 31 -2.71 -5.01 -5.98
CA MET A 31 -1.90 -3.84 -5.61
C MET A 31 -0.40 -4.12 -5.72
N VAL A 32 0.05 -5.35 -5.40
CA VAL A 32 1.43 -5.79 -5.64
C VAL A 32 1.77 -5.72 -7.12
N ASP A 33 0.93 -6.33 -7.96
CA ASP A 33 1.14 -6.37 -9.41
C ASP A 33 1.09 -4.96 -10.01
N LYS A 34 0.15 -4.10 -9.56
CA LYS A 34 -0.05 -2.74 -10.07
C LYS A 34 1.12 -1.80 -9.74
N TYR A 35 1.59 -1.82 -8.50
CA TYR A 35 2.59 -0.86 -8.01
C TYR A 35 4.00 -1.44 -7.89
N GLY A 36 4.21 -2.70 -8.27
CA GLY A 36 5.51 -3.36 -8.16
C GLY A 36 6.06 -3.36 -6.73
N THR A 37 5.18 -3.43 -5.73
CA THR A 37 5.54 -3.36 -4.31
C THR A 37 5.43 -4.71 -3.64
N SER A 38 5.91 -4.83 -2.40
CA SER A 38 5.76 -6.07 -1.64
C SER A 38 4.39 -6.17 -0.96
N THR A 39 3.86 -7.39 -0.85
CA THR A 39 2.66 -7.68 -0.05
C THR A 39 2.81 -7.14 1.38
N ARG A 40 3.99 -7.28 1.98
CA ARG A 40 4.31 -6.73 3.31
C ARG A 40 4.05 -5.22 3.40
N ARG A 41 4.48 -4.45 2.39
CA ARG A 41 4.28 -2.99 2.34
C ARG A 41 2.80 -2.62 2.33
N ILE A 42 2.00 -3.35 1.56
CA ILE A 42 0.54 -3.14 1.47
C ILE A 42 -0.13 -3.41 2.83
N TYR A 43 0.23 -4.51 3.50
CA TYR A 43 -0.29 -4.80 4.84
C TYR A 43 0.15 -3.75 5.88
N GLU A 44 1.38 -3.22 5.78
CA GLU A 44 1.83 -2.13 6.66
C GLU A 44 1.00 -0.85 6.43
N ILE A 45 0.70 -0.50 5.18
CA ILE A 45 -0.18 0.63 4.83
C ILE A 45 -1.56 0.44 5.46
N TRP A 46 -2.17 -0.73 5.29
CA TRP A 46 -3.48 -1.03 5.87
C TRP A 46 -3.48 -1.02 7.40
N LYS A 47 -2.42 -1.55 8.02
CA LYS A 47 -2.27 -1.57 9.47
C LYS A 47 -2.12 -0.15 10.03
N ARG A 48 -1.27 0.68 9.42
CA ARG A 48 -1.07 2.08 9.83
C ARG A 48 -2.35 2.90 9.68
N HIS A 49 -3.08 2.71 8.58
CA HIS A 49 -4.38 3.35 8.37
C HIS A 49 -5.41 2.92 9.44
N ALA A 50 -5.50 1.63 9.76
CA ALA A 50 -6.40 1.15 10.82
C ALA A 50 -6.03 1.66 12.22
N GLN A 51 -4.78 2.09 12.43
CA GLN A 51 -4.31 2.69 13.68
C GLN A 51 -4.46 4.22 13.70
N GLY A 52 -4.99 4.84 12.63
CA GLY A 52 -5.14 6.30 12.53
C GLY A 52 -3.81 7.06 12.44
N LEU A 53 -2.71 6.36 12.11
CA LEU A 53 -1.39 6.99 12.00
C LEU A 53 -1.23 7.65 10.62
N PRO A 54 -0.81 8.93 10.56
CA PRO A 54 -0.48 9.57 9.29
C PRO A 54 0.73 8.88 8.64
N GLN A 55 0.76 8.89 7.30
CA GLN A 55 1.81 8.24 6.51
C GLN A 55 3.13 8.98 6.48
#